data_AF-A0AAP3GVI8-F1
#
_entry.id   AF-A0AAP3GVI8-F1
#
_cell.length_a   1.000
_cell.length_b   1.000
_cell.length_c   1.000
_cell.angle_alpha   90.00
_cell.angle_beta   90.00
_cell.angle_gamma   90.00
#
_symmetry.space_group_name_H-M   'P 1'
#
loop_
_entity.id
_entity.type
_entity.pdbx_description
1 polymer ?
#
loop_
_entity_poly.entity_id
_entity_poly.type
_entity_poly.pdbx_seq_one_letter_code
_entity_poly.pdbx_strand_id
1 'polypeptide(L)'
;MDVAEALARLKFLVRHNKFKMVRRTDKMAMPVSVPLAKELIRQLSIDDFVKHEPNRNNPLQFVWIFKTADEQKYYIKFVFTENNNLVVFISFHLDY
;
A
#
# COMPACT_ATOMS: atom_id res chain seq x y z
N MET A 1 1.39 -3.90 -15.55
CA MET A 1 2.24 -3.83 -14.35
C MET A 1 2.14 -5.14 -13.62
N ASP A 2 3.24 -5.86 -13.53
CA ASP A 2 3.34 -7.08 -12.71
C ASP A 2 3.64 -6.74 -11.23
N VAL A 3 3.73 -7.75 -10.39
CA VAL A 3 3.94 -7.58 -8.94
C VAL A 3 5.30 -6.94 -8.61
N ALA A 4 6.36 -7.33 -9.33
CA ALA A 4 7.70 -6.81 -9.10
C ALA A 4 7.80 -5.33 -9.51
N GLU A 5 7.22 -4.97 -10.65
CA GLU A 5 7.11 -3.60 -11.13
C GLU A 5 6.27 -2.74 -10.17
N ALA A 6 5.14 -3.28 -9.68
CA ALA A 6 4.30 -2.60 -8.69
C ALA A 6 5.06 -2.34 -7.38
N LEU A 7 5.76 -3.34 -6.85
CA LEU A 7 6.54 -3.19 -5.62
C LEU A 7 7.68 -2.17 -5.79
N ALA A 8 8.42 -2.25 -6.89
CA ALA A 8 9.49 -1.29 -7.20
C ALA A 8 8.92 0.14 -7.31
N ARG A 9 7.78 0.31 -8.00
CA ARG A 9 7.09 1.60 -8.15
C ARG A 9 6.59 2.14 -6.81
N LEU A 10 5.99 1.29 -5.98
CA LEU A 10 5.55 1.63 -4.62
C LEU A 10 6.71 2.16 -3.78
N LYS A 11 7.81 1.39 -3.71
CA LYS A 11 9.02 1.77 -2.96
C LYS A 11 9.58 3.11 -3.45
N PHE A 12 9.67 3.29 -4.77
CA PHE A 12 10.15 4.52 -5.38
C PHE A 12 9.29 5.73 -4.97
N LEU A 13 7.96 5.64 -5.09
CA LEU A 13 7.06 6.74 -4.80
C LEU A 13 7.03 7.09 -3.30
N VAL A 14 7.02 6.08 -2.43
CA VAL A 14 7.03 6.28 -0.98
C VAL A 14 8.34 6.95 -0.52
N ARG A 15 9.48 6.53 -1.07
CA ARG A 15 10.79 7.17 -0.83
C ARG A 15 10.79 8.65 -1.20
N HIS A 16 10.06 9.03 -2.25
CA HIS A 16 9.96 10.42 -2.74
C HIS A 16 8.76 11.20 -2.17
N ASN A 17 8.10 10.71 -1.12
CA ASN A 17 6.91 11.33 -0.52
C ASN A 17 5.73 11.50 -1.50
N LYS A 18 5.70 10.73 -2.59
CA LYS A 18 4.62 10.74 -3.59
C LYS A 18 3.52 9.76 -3.18
N PHE A 19 2.97 9.96 -1.98
CA PHE A 19 1.86 9.17 -1.48
C PHE A 19 0.90 9.97 -0.61
N LYS A 20 -0.32 9.48 -0.51
CA LYS A 20 -1.37 9.96 0.40
C LYS A 20 -1.89 8.80 1.22
N MET A 21 -2.27 9.06 2.46
CA MET A 21 -2.94 8.11 3.33
C MET A 21 -4.37 8.57 3.54
N VAL A 22 -5.34 7.71 3.20
CA VAL A 22 -6.74 7.99 3.47
C VAL A 22 -6.97 7.90 4.98
N ARG A 23 -7.49 8.99 5.58
CA ARG A 23 -7.94 8.98 6.97
C ARG A 23 -9.26 8.23 7.04
N ARG A 24 -9.26 7.06 7.65
CA ARG A 24 -10.49 6.33 7.97
C ARG A 24 -10.98 6.74 9.36
N THR A 25 -12.29 6.85 9.53
CA THR A 25 -12.94 7.15 10.82
C THR A 25 -13.05 5.92 11.73
N ASP A 26 -12.79 4.74 11.19
CA ASP A 26 -12.78 3.48 11.95
C ASP A 26 -11.54 3.39 12.84
N LYS A 27 -11.74 3.18 14.16
CA LYS A 27 -10.67 3.08 15.16
C LYS A 27 -9.73 1.90 14.92
N MET A 28 -10.22 0.81 14.32
CA MET A 28 -9.42 -0.40 14.07
C MET A 28 -8.58 -0.29 12.78
N ALA A 29 -8.82 0.73 11.96
CA ALA A 29 -8.09 1.00 10.73
C ALA A 29 -7.34 2.34 10.79
N MET A 30 -6.94 2.77 11.99
CA MET A 30 -6.11 3.96 12.14
C MET A 30 -4.83 3.80 11.32
N PRO A 31 -4.52 4.76 10.42
CA PRO A 31 -3.34 4.66 9.59
C PRO A 31 -2.10 4.68 10.47
N VAL A 32 -1.16 3.78 10.16
CA VAL A 32 0.20 3.82 10.73
C VAL A 32 0.81 5.22 10.57
N SER A 33 1.73 5.58 11.45
CA SER A 33 2.47 6.84 11.31
C SER A 33 3.23 6.87 9.98
N VAL A 34 3.41 8.07 9.41
CA VAL A 34 4.16 8.25 8.15
C VAL A 34 5.57 7.64 8.21
N PRO A 35 6.36 7.82 9.30
CA PRO A 35 7.66 7.17 9.43
C PRO A 35 7.55 5.64 9.40
N LEU A 36 6.59 5.06 10.12
CA LEU A 36 6.39 3.60 10.16
C LEU A 36 6.00 3.04 8.78
N ALA A 37 5.08 3.70 8.08
CA ALA A 37 4.72 3.31 6.72
C ALA A 37 5.92 3.27 5.78
N LYS A 38 6.78 4.29 5.81
CA LYS A 38 7.97 4.31 4.96
C LYS A 38 8.89 3.13 5.25
N GLU A 39 9.06 2.79 6.53
CA GLU A 39 9.91 1.67 6.93
C GLU A 39 9.32 0.33 6.50
N LEU A 40 8.03 0.10 6.74
CA LEU A 40 7.33 -1.11 6.30
C LEU A 40 7.39 -1.28 4.78
N ILE A 41 7.12 -0.22 4.02
CA ILE A 41 7.21 -0.27 2.55
C ILE A 41 8.65 -0.53 2.06
N ARG A 42 9.66 0.00 2.76
CA ARG A 42 11.07 -0.26 2.43
C ARG A 42 11.40 -1.74 2.55
N GLN A 43 10.88 -2.40 3.59
CA GLN A 43 11.12 -3.80 3.93
C GLN A 43 10.29 -4.78 3.08
N LEU A 44 9.13 -4.38 2.57
CA LEU A 44 8.25 -5.25 1.76
C LEU A 44 9.00 -6.03 0.67
N SER A 45 8.68 -7.30 0.55
CA SER A 45 9.13 -8.21 -0.48
C SER A 45 8.00 -8.57 -1.44
N ILE A 46 8.32 -9.33 -2.48
CA ILE A 46 7.30 -9.87 -3.40
C ILE A 46 6.48 -10.95 -2.69
N ASP A 47 7.04 -11.66 -1.70
CA ASP A 47 6.36 -12.73 -0.96
C ASP A 47 5.25 -12.18 -0.04
N ASP A 48 5.31 -10.90 0.31
CA ASP A 48 4.25 -10.20 1.04
C ASP A 48 3.04 -9.87 0.15
N PHE A 49 3.11 -10.11 -1.16
CA PHE A 49 2.00 -9.87 -2.08
C PHE A 49 0.88 -10.89 -1.86
N VAL A 50 -0.34 -10.38 -1.62
CA VAL A 50 -1.51 -11.25 -1.44
C VAL A 50 -2.28 -11.37 -2.74
N LYS A 51 -2.67 -10.23 -3.33
CA LYS A 51 -3.43 -10.15 -4.58
C LYS A 51 -3.50 -8.72 -5.09
N HIS A 52 -3.93 -8.59 -6.35
CA HIS A 52 -4.49 -7.35 -6.88
C HIS A 52 -5.90 -7.60 -7.40
N GLU A 53 -6.77 -6.61 -7.29
CA GLU A 53 -8.16 -6.69 -7.75
C GLU A 53 -8.55 -5.41 -8.51
N PRO A 54 -9.46 -5.49 -9.50
CA PRO A 54 -9.97 -4.30 -10.16
C PRO A 54 -10.56 -3.32 -9.14
N ASN A 55 -10.24 -2.04 -9.27
CA ASN A 55 -10.79 -1.01 -8.41
C ASN A 55 -12.28 -0.80 -8.76
N ARG A 56 -13.18 -1.06 -7.81
CA ARG A 56 -14.63 -0.92 -7.99
C ARG A 56 -15.04 0.51 -8.39
N ASN A 57 -14.28 1.52 -7.95
CA ASN A 57 -14.57 2.92 -8.25
C ASN A 57 -13.99 3.36 -9.61
N ASN A 58 -13.00 2.64 -10.13
CA ASN A 58 -12.37 2.93 -11.41
C ASN A 58 -11.77 1.64 -11.99
N PRO A 59 -12.47 0.92 -12.88
CA PRO A 59 -12.03 -0.38 -13.41
C PRO A 59 -10.68 -0.34 -14.15
N LEU A 60 -10.20 0.83 -14.55
CA LEU A 60 -8.89 1.02 -15.19
C LEU A 60 -7.72 0.97 -14.19
N GLN A 61 -8.02 0.93 -12.89
CA GLN A 61 -7.03 0.85 -11.83
C GLN A 61 -7.09 -0.51 -11.13
N PHE A 62 -5.94 -0.96 -10.65
CA PHE A 62 -5.86 -2.09 -9.74
C PHE A 62 -5.63 -1.61 -8.32
N VAL A 63 -6.34 -2.25 -7.40
CA VAL A 63 -6.10 -2.19 -5.97
C VAL A 63 -5.11 -3.29 -5.63
N TRP A 64 -4.00 -2.91 -5.02
CA TRP A 64 -2.91 -3.78 -4.63
C TRP A 64 -2.98 -4.06 -3.14
N ILE A 65 -2.81 -5.33 -2.76
CA ILE A 65 -2.88 -5.79 -1.38
C ILE A 65 -1.60 -6.56 -1.04
N PHE A 66 -0.91 -6.07 -0.02
CA PHE A 66 0.25 -6.72 0.61
C PHE A 66 -0.07 -6.98 2.09
N LYS A 67 0.54 -8.03 2.64
CA LYS A 67 0.54 -8.34 4.07
C LYS A 67 1.95 -8.69 4.50
N THR A 68 2.51 -7.94 5.44
CA THR A 68 3.86 -8.24 5.97
C THR A 68 3.87 -9.56 6.74
N ALA A 69 4.95 -10.32 6.61
CA ALA A 69 5.13 -11.60 7.31
C ALA A 69 5.88 -11.49 8.66
N ASP A 70 6.39 -10.30 9.02
CA ASP A 70 7.18 -10.06 10.23
C ASP A 70 6.39 -10.28 11.54
N GLU A 71 7.05 -10.07 12.69
CA GLU A 71 6.48 -10.22 14.05
C GLU A 71 5.11 -9.54 14.22
N GLN A 72 4.87 -8.46 13.47
CA GLN A 72 3.59 -7.79 13.34
C GLN A 72 3.12 -7.81 11.88
N LYS A 73 1.96 -8.41 11.65
CA LYS A 73 1.32 -8.42 10.33
C LYS A 73 0.64 -7.09 10.07
N TYR A 74 1.01 -6.43 8.98
CA TYR A 74 0.38 -5.19 8.54
C TYR A 74 -0.41 -5.43 7.26
N TYR A 75 -1.66 -5.01 7.26
CA TYR A 75 -2.49 -5.00 6.05
C TYR A 75 -2.27 -3.70 5.27
N ILE A 76 -1.82 -3.84 4.03
CA ILE A 76 -1.46 -2.70 3.17
C ILE A 76 -2.29 -2.79 1.90
N LYS A 77 -3.24 -1.85 1.74
CA LYS A 77 -4.13 -1.73 0.59
C LYS A 77 -3.93 -0.38 -0.07
N PHE A 78 -3.55 -0.36 -1.34
CA PHE A 78 -3.29 0.89 -2.05
C PHE A 78 -3.67 0.83 -3.53
N VAL A 79 -3.72 2.00 -4.16
CA VAL A 79 -3.88 2.17 -5.60
C VAL A 79 -2.81 3.13 -6.12
N PHE A 80 -2.39 2.90 -7.36
CA PHE A 80 -1.63 3.88 -8.12
C PHE A 80 -2.59 4.84 -8.83
N THR A 81 -2.32 6.13 -8.73
CA THR A 81 -3.10 7.20 -9.36
C THR A 81 -2.18 8.14 -10.14
N GLU A 82 -2.77 9.11 -10.85
CA GLU A 82 -2.01 10.12 -11.62
C GLU A 82 -1.01 9.48 -12.59
N ASN A 83 -1.49 8.54 -13.44
CA ASN A 83 -0.65 7.77 -14.37
C ASN A 83 0.53 7.06 -13.66
N ASN A 84 0.22 6.41 -12.53
CA ASN A 84 1.16 5.74 -11.66
C ASN A 84 2.20 6.65 -10.97
N ASN A 85 2.00 7.97 -10.92
CA ASN A 85 2.94 8.89 -10.26
C ASN A 85 2.59 9.22 -8.80
N LEU A 86 1.49 8.69 -8.28
CA LEU A 86 1.09 8.85 -6.89
C LEU A 86 0.55 7.54 -6.33
N VAL A 87 0.86 7.23 -5.07
CA VAL A 87 0.26 6.14 -4.32
C VAL A 87 -0.81 6.67 -3.38
N VAL A 88 -2.00 6.07 -3.39
CA VAL A 88 -3.01 6.34 -2.36
C VAL A 88 -3.19 5.08 -1.52
N PHE A 89 -2.74 5.14 -0.26
CA PHE A 89 -3.00 4.10 0.73
C PHE A 89 -4.46 4.19 1.18
N ILE A 90 -5.27 3.20 0.78
CA ILE A 90 -6.68 3.06 1.13
C ILE A 90 -6.80 2.50 2.55
N SER A 91 -5.96 1.52 2.90
CA SER A 91 -5.85 0.94 4.24
C SER A 91 -4.39 0.66 4.54
N PHE A 92 -3.93 1.05 5.72
CA PHE A 92 -2.59 0.72 6.20
C PHE A 92 -2.59 0.65 7.72
N HIS A 93 -2.78 -0.55 8.27
CA HIS A 93 -2.92 -0.79 9.70
C HIS A 93 -2.40 -2.18 10.09
N LEU A 94 -2.28 -2.42 11.39
CA LEU A 94 -2.01 -3.75 11.94
C LEU A 94 -3.17 -4.70 11.58
N ASP A 95 -2.85 -5.94 11.20
CA ASP A 95 -3.79 -7.02 10.91
C ASP A 95 -3.99 -7.82 12.22
N TYR A 96 -5.04 -7.49 12.99
CA TYR A 96 -5.41 -8.15 14.24
C TYR A 96 -6.11 -9.50 14.01
#